data_AF-A0A871BCG1-F1
#
_entry.id   AF-A0A871BCG1-F1
#
_cell.length_a   1.000
_cell.length_b   1.000
_cell.length_c   1.000
_cell.angle_alpha   90.00
_cell.angle_beta   90.00
_cell.angle_gamma   90.00
#
_symmetry.space_group_name_H-M   'P 1'
#
loop_
_entity.id
_entity.type
_entity.pdbx_description
1 polymer ?
#
loop_
_entity_poly.entity_id
_entity_poly.type
_entity_poly.pdbx_seq_one_letter_code
_entity_poly.pdbx_strand_id
1 'polypeptide(L)'
;MMTTEKIETVHAERLEDEESSKFYVPEKYQLGLLTDYLNSHGFEYVTEGRVFCYPIDILCARQETTVAIEMKSGKLSRGIEQAWRNSDFVDFSYLAVWEDRINESLLEAVSDKPIGLFAVDDEVKQISSPSKTTVQLCSRDAIFSTIRENVRNDTSVQQSE
;
A
#
# COMPACT_ATOMS: atom_id res chain seq x y z
N MET A 1 21.47 -42.27 1.71
CA MET A 1 20.28 -42.51 0.87
C MET A 1 19.07 -42.01 1.63
N MET A 2 18.57 -40.82 1.29
CA MET A 2 17.30 -40.32 1.80
C MET A 2 16.22 -40.81 0.85
N THR A 3 15.28 -41.58 1.38
CA THR A 3 14.15 -42.16 0.65
C THR A 3 13.16 -41.07 0.25
N THR A 4 12.64 -41.21 -0.97
CA THR A 4 11.72 -40.32 -1.68
C THR A 4 10.50 -39.90 -0.85
N GLU A 5 10.11 -40.72 0.14
CA GLU A 5 8.99 -40.47 1.07
C GLU A 5 9.12 -39.17 1.87
N LYS A 6 10.34 -38.73 2.23
CA LYS A 6 10.50 -37.46 2.98
C LYS A 6 10.27 -36.21 2.15
N ILE A 7 10.36 -36.31 0.82
CA ILE A 7 10.13 -35.17 -0.09
C ILE A 7 8.62 -34.95 -0.27
N GLU A 8 7.84 -36.04 -0.28
CA GLU A 8 6.38 -35.97 -0.39
C GLU A 8 5.74 -35.38 0.87
N THR A 9 6.26 -35.65 2.07
CA THR A 9 5.69 -35.09 3.30
C THR A 9 5.87 -33.58 3.42
N VAL A 10 7.01 -33.04 2.95
CA VAL A 10 7.26 -31.58 2.95
C VAL A 10 6.41 -30.87 1.88
N HIS A 11 6.02 -31.57 0.82
CA HIS A 11 5.09 -31.05 -0.19
C HIS A 11 3.61 -31.18 0.22
N ALA A 12 3.27 -32.17 1.05
CA ALA A 12 1.91 -32.38 1.53
C ALA A 12 1.47 -31.36 2.59
N GLU A 13 2.38 -30.86 3.44
CA GLU A 13 2.07 -29.76 4.39
C GLU A 13 1.87 -28.39 3.69
N ARG A 14 2.01 -28.31 2.37
CA ARG A 14 1.91 -27.06 1.59
C ARG A 14 0.64 -26.97 0.75
N LEU A 15 -0.32 -27.89 0.95
CA LEU A 15 -1.54 -28.02 0.14
C LEU A 15 -2.84 -27.82 0.93
N GLU A 16 -2.80 -27.28 2.16
CA GLU A 16 -4.02 -26.85 2.88
C GLU A 16 -4.46 -25.41 2.56
N ASP A 17 -4.15 -24.91 1.35
CA ASP A 17 -4.68 -23.63 0.82
C ASP A 17 -5.43 -23.82 -0.54
N GLU A 18 -5.83 -25.05 -0.87
CA GLU A 18 -6.45 -25.41 -2.17
C GLU A 18 -7.98 -25.13 -2.28
N GLU A 19 -8.53 -24.17 -1.54
CA GLU A 19 -9.93 -23.70 -1.72
C GLU A 19 -10.08 -22.20 -2.07
N SER A 20 -9.00 -21.57 -2.55
CA SER A 20 -9.09 -20.24 -3.17
C SER A 20 -8.35 -20.23 -4.51
N SER A 21 -9.00 -20.78 -5.54
CA SER A 21 -8.62 -20.59 -6.95
C SER A 21 -8.90 -19.16 -7.43
N LYS A 22 -8.56 -18.16 -6.62
CA LYS A 22 -8.58 -16.75 -7.00
C LYS A 22 -7.23 -16.41 -7.61
N PHE A 23 -7.26 -16.10 -8.91
CA PHE A 23 -6.12 -15.64 -9.68
C PHE A 23 -5.31 -14.61 -8.91
N TYR A 24 -4.00 -14.84 -8.75
CA TYR A 24 -3.11 -13.83 -8.19
C TYR A 24 -3.03 -12.64 -9.15
N VAL A 25 -3.56 -11.49 -8.74
CA VAL A 25 -3.45 -10.24 -9.49
C VAL A 25 -2.28 -9.42 -8.89
N PRO A 26 -1.20 -9.18 -9.65
CA PRO A 26 -0.01 -8.50 -9.14
C PRO A 26 -0.27 -7.05 -8.70
N GLU A 27 0.52 -6.55 -7.73
CA GLU A 27 0.41 -5.17 -7.21
C GLU A 27 0.55 -4.09 -8.29
N LYS A 28 1.21 -4.36 -9.43
CA LYS A 28 1.36 -3.38 -10.51
C LYS A 28 0.03 -2.92 -11.13
N TYR A 29 -1.00 -3.78 -11.13
CA TYR A 29 -2.33 -3.41 -11.62
C TYR A 29 -3.05 -2.54 -10.60
N GLN A 30 -2.90 -2.88 -9.31
CA GLN A 30 -3.38 -2.10 -8.20
C GLN A 30 -2.81 -0.67 -8.23
N LEU A 31 -1.51 -0.55 -8.55
CA LEU A 31 -0.84 0.73 -8.69
C LEU A 31 -1.50 1.63 -9.74
N GLY A 32 -1.79 1.11 -10.94
CA GLY A 32 -2.43 1.88 -12.01
C GLY A 32 -3.78 2.49 -11.57
N LEU A 33 -4.64 1.68 -10.97
CA LEU A 33 -5.95 2.09 -10.45
C LEU A 33 -5.82 3.14 -9.34
N LEU A 34 -4.87 2.96 -8.43
CA LEU A 34 -4.59 3.94 -7.37
C LEU A 34 -4.06 5.25 -7.94
N THR A 35 -3.19 5.22 -8.94
CA THR A 35 -2.68 6.44 -9.56
C THR A 35 -3.76 7.19 -10.34
N ASP A 36 -4.66 6.49 -11.02
CA ASP A 36 -5.82 7.11 -11.69
C ASP A 36 -6.79 7.74 -10.68
N TYR A 37 -7.02 7.06 -9.56
CA TYR A 37 -7.77 7.62 -8.43
C TYR A 37 -7.08 8.89 -7.87
N LEU A 38 -5.77 8.85 -7.64
CA LEU A 38 -5.04 10.01 -7.11
C LEU A 38 -5.08 11.20 -8.09
N ASN A 39 -4.87 10.95 -9.38
CA ASN A 39 -4.93 11.95 -10.44
C ASN A 39 -6.32 12.61 -10.52
N SER A 40 -7.38 11.81 -10.55
CA SER A 40 -8.76 12.31 -10.59
C SER A 40 -9.15 13.13 -9.36
N HIS A 41 -8.47 12.90 -8.22
CA HIS A 41 -8.71 13.62 -6.96
C HIS A 41 -7.71 14.77 -6.70
N GLY A 42 -6.84 15.07 -7.67
CA GLY A 42 -5.91 16.20 -7.63
C GLY A 42 -4.74 16.03 -6.64
N PHE A 43 -4.29 14.79 -6.42
CA PHE A 43 -3.10 14.52 -5.62
C PHE A 43 -1.83 14.59 -6.47
N GLU A 44 -0.78 15.19 -5.93
CA GLU A 44 0.59 14.95 -6.39
C GLU A 44 1.12 13.69 -5.70
N TYR A 45 1.85 12.83 -6.40
CA TYR A 45 2.35 11.59 -5.80
C TYR A 45 3.71 11.14 -6.36
N VAL A 46 4.36 10.27 -5.61
CA VAL A 46 5.52 9.48 -6.02
C VAL A 46 5.29 8.03 -5.62
N THR A 47 5.70 7.10 -6.49
CA THR A 47 5.69 5.67 -6.23
C THR A 47 7.03 5.22 -5.66
N GLU A 48 7.04 4.21 -4.81
CA GLU A 48 8.25 3.73 -4.12
C GLU A 48 8.99 4.86 -3.36
N GLY A 49 8.21 5.80 -2.83
CA GLY A 49 8.70 6.90 -2.02
C GLY A 49 9.46 6.41 -0.80
N ARG A 50 10.43 7.20 -0.33
CA ARG A 50 11.22 6.88 0.85
C ARG A 50 11.12 7.99 1.88
N VAL A 51 10.77 7.61 3.11
CA VAL A 51 10.90 8.50 4.27
C VAL A 51 11.96 7.89 5.18
N PHE A 52 13.07 8.61 5.36
CA PHE A 52 14.31 8.06 5.94
C PHE A 52 14.78 6.83 5.16
N CYS A 53 14.79 5.65 5.78
CA CYS A 53 15.13 4.38 5.16
C CYS A 53 13.90 3.49 4.87
N TYR A 54 12.69 3.96 5.18
CA TYR A 54 11.47 3.18 5.01
C TYR A 54 10.87 3.40 3.62
N PRO A 55 10.75 2.34 2.80
CA PRO A 55 10.02 2.41 1.55
C PRO A 55 8.51 2.47 1.83
N ILE A 56 7.82 3.28 1.04
CA ILE A 56 6.37 3.46 1.04
C ILE A 56 5.91 3.34 -0.41
N ASP A 57 4.93 2.48 -0.65
CA ASP A 57 4.51 2.14 -2.01
C ASP A 57 4.03 3.38 -2.78
N ILE A 58 3.22 4.23 -2.15
CA ILE A 58 2.87 5.56 -2.69
C ILE A 58 2.91 6.60 -1.57
N LEU A 59 3.62 7.70 -1.82
CA LEU A 59 3.51 8.93 -1.05
C LEU A 59 2.79 9.96 -1.89
N CYS A 60 1.74 10.57 -1.34
CA CYS A 60 0.98 11.58 -2.06
C CYS A 60 0.59 12.74 -1.16
N ALA A 61 0.25 13.86 -1.79
CA ALA A 61 -0.21 15.03 -1.08
C ALA A 61 -1.23 15.82 -1.89
N ARG A 62 -2.13 16.47 -1.17
CA ARG A 62 -3.10 17.42 -1.73
C ARG A 62 -3.23 18.60 -0.78
N GLN A 63 -2.95 19.80 -1.30
CA GLN A 63 -2.85 21.01 -0.48
C GLN A 63 -1.85 20.77 0.67
N GLU A 64 -2.28 20.98 1.91
CA GLU A 64 -1.48 20.83 3.13
C GLU A 64 -1.55 19.42 3.75
N THR A 65 -2.19 18.47 3.07
CA THR A 65 -2.42 17.11 3.58
C THR A 65 -1.47 16.12 2.91
N THR A 66 -0.73 15.37 3.72
CA THR A 66 0.17 14.30 3.28
C THR A 66 -0.46 12.93 3.55
N VAL A 67 -0.29 12.00 2.61
CA VAL A 67 -0.89 10.67 2.65
C VAL A 67 0.14 9.62 2.23
N ALA A 68 0.13 8.49 2.94
CA ALA A 68 0.87 7.28 2.57
C ALA A 68 -0.13 6.18 2.21
N ILE A 69 0.16 5.43 1.16
CA ILE A 69 -0.63 4.26 0.76
C ILE A 69 0.33 3.07 0.66
N GLU A 70 0.06 2.03 1.43
CA GLU A 70 0.72 0.73 1.33
C GLU A 70 -0.18 -0.22 0.55
N MET A 71 0.36 -0.91 -0.46
CA MET A 71 -0.36 -1.84 -1.32
C MET A 71 -0.05 -3.28 -0.93
N LYS A 72 -1.06 -4.16 -0.88
CA LYS A 72 -0.86 -5.59 -0.69
C LYS A 72 -1.80 -6.45 -1.53
N SER A 73 -1.21 -7.39 -2.26
CA SER A 73 -1.93 -8.50 -2.91
C SER A 73 -2.02 -9.77 -2.02
N GLY A 74 -1.11 -9.91 -1.04
CA GLY A 74 -0.90 -11.15 -0.30
C GLY A 74 -0.91 -10.98 1.22
N LYS A 75 0.28 -10.96 1.84
CA LYS A 75 0.47 -10.97 3.31
C LYS A 75 -0.09 -9.69 3.97
N LEU A 76 -1.38 -9.68 4.28
CA LEU A 76 -2.11 -8.51 4.79
C LEU A 76 -1.61 -8.02 6.14
N SER A 77 -1.26 -8.93 7.07
CA SER A 77 -0.73 -8.56 8.39
C SER A 77 0.49 -7.64 8.29
N ARG A 78 1.42 -7.96 7.39
CA ARG A 78 2.58 -7.10 7.11
C ARG A 78 2.17 -5.75 6.53
N GLY A 79 1.17 -5.72 5.65
CA GLY A 79 0.60 -4.48 5.13
C GLY A 79 0.03 -3.58 6.22
N ILE A 80 -0.70 -4.15 7.18
CA ILE A 80 -1.26 -3.43 8.33
C ILE A 80 -0.13 -2.81 9.14
N GLU A 81 0.91 -3.58 9.47
CA GLU A 81 2.08 -3.07 10.23
C GLU A 81 2.80 -1.93 9.48
N GLN A 82 2.98 -2.07 8.17
CA GLN A 82 3.63 -1.06 7.35
C GLN A 82 2.79 0.21 7.24
N ALA A 83 1.48 0.09 6.93
CA ALA A 83 0.56 1.22 6.88
C ALA A 83 0.49 1.92 8.24
N TRP A 84 0.44 1.17 9.35
CA TRP A 84 0.40 1.74 10.69
C TRP A 84 1.69 2.48 11.02
N ARG A 85 2.86 1.89 10.79
CA ARG A 85 4.13 2.61 10.94
C ARG A 85 4.15 3.90 10.09
N ASN A 86 3.65 3.81 8.85
CA ASN A 86 3.66 4.96 7.93
C ASN A 86 2.78 6.11 8.44
N SER A 87 1.75 5.85 9.27
CA SER A 87 0.92 6.92 9.85
C SER A 87 1.74 7.91 10.66
N ASP A 88 2.86 7.49 11.26
CA ASP A 88 3.71 8.37 12.06
C ASP A 88 4.56 9.35 11.21
N PHE A 89 4.53 9.22 9.88
CA PHE A 89 5.28 10.07 8.95
C PHE A 89 4.42 11.09 8.21
N VAL A 90 3.11 10.87 8.10
CA VAL A 90 2.17 11.61 7.25
C VAL A 90 0.89 11.97 8.02
N ASP A 91 0.01 12.77 7.45
CA ASP A 91 -1.27 13.10 8.11
C ASP A 91 -2.23 11.91 8.13
N PHE A 92 -2.25 11.11 7.06
CA PHE A 92 -3.13 9.95 6.92
C PHE A 92 -2.42 8.79 6.23
N SER A 93 -2.67 7.57 6.68
CA SER A 93 -2.10 6.36 6.07
C SER A 93 -3.19 5.38 5.71
N TYR A 94 -3.07 4.73 4.56
CA TYR A 94 -4.02 3.74 4.07
C TYR A 94 -3.31 2.43 3.75
N LEU A 95 -4.01 1.32 4.01
CA LEU A 95 -3.75 0.03 3.39
C LEU A 95 -4.69 -0.11 2.18
N ALA A 96 -4.14 -0.39 1.01
CA ALA A 96 -4.89 -0.72 -0.19
C ALA A 96 -4.78 -2.22 -0.47
N VAL A 97 -5.93 -2.88 -0.66
CA VAL A 97 -6.02 -4.31 -0.98
C VAL A 97 -7.07 -4.53 -2.06
N TRP A 98 -7.01 -5.67 -2.75
CA TRP A 98 -8.09 -6.11 -3.63
C TRP A 98 -9.39 -6.28 -2.85
N GLU A 99 -10.53 -5.83 -3.40
CA GLU A 99 -11.85 -5.84 -2.74
C GLU A 99 -12.21 -7.25 -2.23
N ASP A 100 -11.87 -8.27 -3.02
CA ASP A 100 -12.16 -9.67 -2.75
C ASP A 100 -11.31 -10.30 -1.61
N ARG A 101 -10.33 -9.56 -1.09
CA ARG A 101 -9.49 -9.90 0.07
C ARG A 101 -9.98 -9.26 1.36
N ILE A 102 -10.97 -8.38 1.29
CA ILE A 102 -11.53 -7.72 2.47
C ILE A 102 -12.51 -8.68 3.15
N ASN A 103 -12.26 -8.96 4.42
CA ASN A 103 -13.11 -9.79 5.26
C ASN A 103 -13.19 -9.21 6.68
N GLU A 104 -14.05 -9.78 7.52
CA GLU A 104 -14.28 -9.30 8.88
C GLU A 104 -12.99 -9.25 9.72
N SER A 105 -12.10 -10.24 9.56
CA SER A 105 -10.82 -10.29 10.27
C SER A 105 -9.90 -9.12 9.90
N LEU A 106 -9.84 -8.76 8.62
CA LEU A 106 -9.10 -7.58 8.18
C LEU A 106 -9.72 -6.30 8.75
N LEU A 107 -11.05 -6.17 8.67
CA LEU A 107 -11.77 -5.00 9.16
C LEU A 107 -11.55 -4.80 10.67
N GLU A 108 -11.62 -5.88 11.45
CA GLU A 108 -11.33 -5.86 12.88
C GLU A 108 -9.87 -5.44 13.14
N ALA A 109 -8.91 -6.02 12.41
CA ALA A 109 -7.49 -5.74 12.59
C ALA A 109 -7.07 -4.30 12.24
N VAL A 110 -7.82 -3.60 11.39
CA VAL A 110 -7.59 -2.18 11.08
C VAL A 110 -8.40 -1.24 11.98
N SER A 111 -9.48 -1.71 12.60
CA SER A 111 -10.46 -0.86 13.31
C SER A 111 -9.87 -0.10 14.50
N ASP A 112 -8.85 -0.65 15.16
CA ASP A 112 -8.18 -0.07 16.32
C ASP A 112 -6.93 0.76 15.96
N LYS A 113 -6.66 0.96 14.67
CA LYS A 113 -5.43 1.59 14.17
C LYS A 113 -5.71 2.92 13.48
N PRO A 114 -4.75 3.85 13.46
CA PRO A 114 -4.87 5.13 12.75
C PRO A 114 -4.67 4.99 11.24
N ILE A 115 -5.17 3.90 10.63
CA ILE A 115 -5.07 3.65 9.20
C ILE A 115 -6.44 3.49 8.57
N GLY A 116 -6.58 3.95 7.33
CA GLY A 116 -7.74 3.73 6.49
C GLY A 116 -7.57 2.48 5.63
N LEU A 117 -8.66 2.05 5.01
CA LEU A 117 -8.67 0.92 4.10
C LEU A 117 -9.23 1.35 2.75
N PHE A 118 -8.47 1.10 1.68
CA PHE A 118 -8.95 1.16 0.31
C PHE A 118 -9.23 -0.24 -0.22
N ALA A 119 -10.42 -0.43 -0.78
CA ALA A 119 -10.73 -1.54 -1.67
C ALA A 119 -10.35 -1.14 -3.10
N VAL A 120 -9.64 -2.03 -3.78
CA VAL A 120 -9.29 -1.88 -5.19
C VAL A 120 -9.98 -2.98 -5.97
N ASP A 121 -10.72 -2.61 -7.00
CA ASP A 121 -11.29 -3.51 -8.01
C ASP A 121 -11.27 -2.78 -9.37
N ASP A 122 -12.39 -2.69 -10.09
CA ASP A 122 -12.49 -1.79 -11.26
C ASP A 122 -12.36 -0.31 -10.89
N GLU A 123 -12.64 0.04 -9.63
CA GLU A 123 -12.47 1.37 -9.06
C GLU A 123 -11.85 1.29 -7.66
N VAL A 124 -11.33 2.42 -7.17
CA VAL A 124 -10.81 2.53 -5.81
C VAL A 124 -11.90 3.09 -4.90
N LYS A 125 -12.27 2.35 -3.85
CA LYS A 125 -13.27 2.75 -2.85
C LYS A 125 -12.64 2.87 -1.48
N GLN A 126 -12.96 3.94 -0.76
CA GLN A 126 -12.62 4.08 0.65
C GLN A 126 -13.60 3.29 1.52
N ILE A 127 -13.11 2.26 2.19
CA ILE A 127 -13.91 1.40 3.07
C ILE A 127 -13.91 1.92 4.51
N SER A 128 -12.75 2.40 4.98
CA SER A 128 -12.63 3.05 6.28
C SER A 128 -11.73 4.28 6.20
N SER A 129 -12.04 5.28 7.03
CA SER A 129 -11.26 6.50 7.15
C SER A 129 -10.11 6.32 8.14
N PRO A 130 -8.91 6.84 7.85
CA PRO A 130 -7.83 6.91 8.81
C PRO A 130 -8.14 7.96 9.87
N SER A 131 -7.44 7.86 11.00
CA SER A 131 -7.35 8.94 11.98
C SER A 131 -5.92 9.46 12.03
N LYS A 132 -5.78 10.74 12.37
CA LYS A 132 -4.46 11.35 12.50
C LYS A 132 -3.81 10.88 13.80
N THR A 133 -2.61 10.33 13.70
CA THR A 133 -1.80 9.97 14.87
C THR A 133 -1.31 11.23 15.60
N THR A 134 -1.04 11.09 16.91
CA THR A 134 -0.41 12.14 17.72
C THR A 134 1.11 12.16 17.56
N VAL A 135 1.68 11.11 16.97
CA VAL A 135 3.12 10.95 16.70
C VAL A 135 3.44 11.53 15.32
N GLN A 136 4.44 12.40 15.24
CA GLN A 136 4.92 12.94 13.97
C GLN A 136 6.45 12.87 13.92
N LEU A 137 6.96 11.82 13.30
CA LEU A 137 8.41 11.53 13.21
C LEU A 137 9.09 12.30 12.07
N CYS A 138 8.33 12.88 11.15
CA CYS A 138 8.83 13.64 10.01
C CYS A 138 8.07 14.96 9.84
N SER A 139 8.74 16.03 9.42
CA SER A 139 8.04 17.28 9.07
C SER A 139 7.26 17.09 7.77
N ARG A 140 6.09 17.75 7.64
CA ARG A 140 5.33 17.70 6.38
C ARG A 140 6.15 18.23 5.21
N ASP A 141 6.94 19.27 5.43
CA ASP A 141 7.82 19.87 4.42
C ASP A 141 8.80 18.85 3.82
N ALA A 142 9.32 17.93 4.63
CA ALA A 142 10.19 16.87 4.13
C ALA A 142 9.43 15.86 3.24
N ILE A 143 8.18 15.54 3.57
CA ILE A 143 7.32 14.71 2.72
C ILE A 143 7.00 15.41 1.40
N PHE A 144 6.60 16.69 1.45
CA PHE A 144 6.35 17.50 0.25
C PHE A 144 7.58 17.60 -0.65
N SER A 145 8.77 17.78 -0.05
CA SER A 145 10.03 17.83 -0.80
C SER A 145 10.29 16.50 -1.49
N THR A 146 10.10 15.37 -0.79
CA THR A 146 10.25 14.02 -1.36
C THR A 146 9.34 13.79 -2.57
N ILE A 147 8.07 14.23 -2.48
CA ILE A 147 7.12 14.11 -3.58
C ILE A 147 7.56 14.98 -4.78
N ARG A 148 7.87 16.26 -4.54
CA ARG A 148 8.19 17.22 -5.61
C ARG A 148 9.53 16.97 -6.29
N GLU A 149 10.55 16.52 -5.56
CA GLU A 149 11.87 16.21 -6.12
C GLU A 149 11.80 15.06 -7.13
N ASN A 150 10.95 14.06 -6.87
CA ASN A 150 10.76 12.94 -7.80
C ASN A 150 9.88 13.32 -9.00
N VAL A 151 8.82 14.11 -8.79
CA VAL A 151 7.99 14.63 -9.89
C VAL A 151 8.80 15.47 -10.88
N ARG A 152 9.76 16.26 -10.39
CA ARG A 152 10.65 17.08 -11.24
C ARG A 152 11.67 16.28 -12.04
N ASN A 153 12.06 15.09 -11.56
CA ASN A 153 13.01 14.25 -12.29
C ASN A 153 12.36 13.53 -13.49
N ASP A 154 11.06 13.25 -13.44
CA ASP A 154 10.33 12.62 -14.55
C ASP A 154 10.06 13.56 -15.73
N THR A 155 10.05 14.88 -15.51
CA THR A 155 9.83 15.86 -16.59
C THR A 155 11.01 15.98 -17.55
N SER A 156 12.19 15.48 -17.16
CA SER A 156 13.40 15.53 -17.98
C SER A 156 13.41 14.53 -19.15
N VAL A 157 12.51 13.55 -19.15
CA VAL A 157 12.42 12.51 -20.21
C VAL A 157 11.40 12.88 -21.30
N GLN A 158 10.54 13.89 -21.08
CA GLN A 158 9.55 14.34 -22.07
C GLN A 158 10.01 15.52 -22.93
N GLN A 159 11.27 15.96 -22.81
CA GLN A 159 11.88 16.90 -23.74
C GLN A 159 13.05 16.24 -24.47
N SER A 160 12.69 15.40 -25.44
CA SER A 160 13.59 14.97 -26.51
C SER A 160 12.79 14.97 -27.79
N GLU A 161 12.93 16.10 -28.51
CA GLU A 161 12.60 16.40 -29.92
C GLU A 161 11.25 15.98 -30.51
#